data_AF-A0A1A9WVY1-F1
#
_entry.id   AF-A0A1A9WVY1-F1
#
_cell.length_a   1.000
_cell.length_b   1.000
_cell.length_c   1.000
_cell.angle_alpha   90.00
_cell.angle_beta   90.00
_cell.angle_gamma   90.00
#
_symmetry.space_group_name_H-M   'P 1'
#
loop_
_entity.id
_entity.type
_entity.pdbx_description
1 polymer ?
#
loop_
_entity_poly.entity_id
_entity_poly.type
_entity_poly.pdbx_seq_one_letter_code
_entity_poly.pdbx_strand_id
1 'polypeptide(L)'
;MEERDGHLFAEMSKRRRSVMPLTWRIVPPCHPSAQEKAMADAATEWFSDLPEFETLLFDLLDAIGHGFAAVEIEWKQAENIWLPCAFYKRPQRWFQTATHDRNTIRLIDGSLDGAGLNPFGWLLHRHQAKSGWVAESGLFRVLVWVPIPTGPVKKKRTCCCGRCVTWGITPAALSTNAPLSALNPSPRGRSTRSSI
;
A
#
# COMPACT_ATOMS: atom_id res chain seq x y z
N MET A 1 -14.28 -1.37 4.02
CA MET A 1 -14.05 0.10 4.05
C MET A 1 -14.35 0.67 2.67
N GLU A 2 -13.73 0.15 1.63
CA GLU A 2 -13.98 0.55 0.23
C GLU A 2 -15.46 0.40 -0.20
N GLU A 3 -16.15 -0.65 0.26
CA GLU A 3 -17.58 -0.86 -0.07
C GLU A 3 -18.52 0.23 0.48
N ARG A 4 -18.12 0.94 1.55
CA ARG A 4 -18.97 1.95 2.20
C ARG A 4 -18.64 3.38 1.79
N ASP A 5 -17.43 3.63 1.32
CA ASP A 5 -16.95 4.97 0.94
C ASP A 5 -16.60 5.02 -0.56
N GLY A 6 -17.49 5.63 -1.33
CA GLY A 6 -17.32 5.78 -2.77
C GLY A 6 -16.14 6.68 -3.18
N HIS A 7 -15.73 7.63 -2.33
CA HIS A 7 -14.57 8.46 -2.61
C HIS A 7 -13.28 7.65 -2.42
N LEU A 8 -13.20 6.88 -1.33
CA LEU A 8 -12.11 5.94 -1.11
C LEU A 8 -12.00 4.93 -2.25
N PHE A 9 -13.12 4.35 -2.67
CA PHE A 9 -13.17 3.43 -3.80
C PHE A 9 -12.63 4.08 -5.09
N ALA A 10 -13.01 5.33 -5.36
CA ALA A 10 -12.53 6.05 -6.54
C ALA A 10 -11.01 6.27 -6.51
N GLU A 11 -10.46 6.70 -5.36
CA GLU A 11 -9.01 6.95 -5.22
C GLU A 11 -8.18 5.65 -5.29
N MET A 12 -8.64 4.58 -4.63
CA MET A 12 -7.97 3.27 -4.71
C MET A 12 -8.05 2.68 -6.12
N SER A 13 -9.20 2.80 -6.78
CA SER A 13 -9.37 2.33 -8.16
C SER A 13 -8.44 3.06 -9.14
N LYS A 14 -8.24 4.37 -8.97
CA LYS A 14 -7.28 5.13 -9.80
C LYS A 14 -5.86 4.59 -9.66
N ARG A 15 -5.42 4.31 -8.44
CA ARG A 15 -4.06 3.79 -8.16
C ARG A 15 -3.84 2.39 -8.72
N ARG A 16 -4.84 1.50 -8.61
CA ARG A 16 -4.73 0.16 -9.19
C ARG A 16 -4.69 0.26 -10.72
N ARG A 17 -5.62 1.00 -11.30
CA ARG A 17 -5.73 1.16 -12.77
C ARG A 17 -4.60 1.96 -13.39
N SER A 18 -3.85 2.77 -12.66
CA SER A 18 -2.68 3.46 -13.20
C SER A 18 -1.51 2.51 -13.47
N VAL A 19 -1.45 1.37 -12.78
CA VAL A 19 -0.38 0.38 -12.92
C VAL A 19 -0.72 -0.67 -13.98
N MET A 20 -1.98 -1.06 -14.10
CA MET A 20 -2.42 -2.10 -15.06
C MET A 20 -2.02 -1.87 -16.53
N PRO A 21 -2.10 -0.65 -17.12
CA PRO A 21 -1.76 -0.45 -18.53
C PRO A 21 -0.25 -0.40 -18.78
N LEU A 22 0.59 -0.52 -17.75
CA LEU A 22 2.04 -0.49 -17.93
C LEU A 22 2.51 -1.75 -18.65
N THR A 23 3.19 -1.57 -19.77
CA THR A 23 3.83 -2.67 -20.49
C THR A 23 4.98 -3.22 -19.68
N TRP A 24 4.94 -4.51 -19.39
CA TRP A 24 6.02 -5.24 -18.73
C TRP A 24 6.90 -5.91 -19.78
N ARG A 25 8.18 -6.13 -19.44
CA ARG A 25 9.12 -6.90 -20.25
C ARG A 25 10.16 -7.52 -19.32
N ILE A 26 10.49 -8.79 -19.57
CA ILE A 26 11.60 -9.47 -18.90
C ILE A 26 12.88 -9.07 -19.64
N VAL A 27 13.79 -8.40 -18.93
CA VAL A 27 15.05 -7.91 -19.52
C VAL A 27 16.18 -8.79 -19.00
N PRO A 28 17.03 -9.35 -19.89
CA PRO A 28 18.21 -10.11 -19.46
C PRO A 28 19.22 -9.21 -18.73
N PRO A 29 20.12 -9.78 -17.91
CA PRO A 29 21.13 -9.01 -17.19
C PRO A 29 22.09 -8.28 -18.14
N CYS A 30 22.80 -7.27 -17.62
CA CYS A 30 23.85 -6.59 -18.38
C CYS A 30 24.95 -7.59 -18.80
N HIS A 31 25.29 -7.62 -20.10
CA HIS A 31 26.21 -8.58 -20.74
C HIS A 31 25.77 -10.05 -20.69
N PRO A 32 24.61 -10.40 -21.29
CA PRO A 32 24.07 -11.73 -21.15
C PRO A 32 24.77 -12.73 -22.07
N SER A 33 25.05 -13.91 -21.51
CA SER A 33 25.43 -15.10 -22.26
C SER A 33 24.31 -15.54 -23.21
N ALA A 34 24.64 -16.38 -24.20
CA ALA A 34 23.62 -16.93 -25.12
C ALA A 34 22.53 -17.72 -24.37
N GLN A 35 22.90 -18.39 -23.26
CA GLN A 35 21.96 -19.15 -22.43
C GLN A 35 21.00 -18.24 -21.68
N GLU A 36 21.48 -17.15 -21.09
CA GLU A 36 20.62 -16.21 -20.35
C GLU A 36 19.63 -15.47 -21.27
N LYS A 37 20.02 -15.19 -22.52
CA LYS A 37 19.09 -14.65 -23.52
C LYS A 37 17.97 -15.66 -23.82
N ALA A 38 18.32 -16.90 -24.12
CA ALA A 38 17.35 -17.95 -24.40
C ALA A 38 16.40 -18.21 -23.21
N MET A 39 16.91 -18.14 -21.98
CA MET A 39 16.08 -18.25 -20.77
C MET A 39 15.12 -17.06 -20.60
N ALA A 40 15.56 -15.83 -20.90
CA ALA A 40 14.69 -14.66 -20.84
C ALA A 40 13.59 -14.71 -21.91
N ASP A 41 13.91 -15.20 -23.11
CA ASP A 41 12.94 -15.39 -24.19
C ASP A 41 11.91 -16.46 -23.80
N ALA A 42 12.36 -17.63 -23.33
CA ALA A 42 11.48 -18.70 -22.84
C ALA A 42 10.59 -18.26 -21.68
N ALA A 43 11.14 -17.50 -20.72
CA ALA A 43 10.34 -16.95 -19.62
C ALA A 43 9.28 -15.96 -20.13
N THR A 44 9.61 -15.15 -21.14
CA THR A 44 8.66 -14.20 -21.74
C THR A 44 7.49 -14.94 -22.40
N GLU A 45 7.77 -16.05 -23.09
CA GLU A 45 6.73 -16.93 -23.65
C GLU A 45 5.83 -17.49 -22.54
N TRP A 46 6.42 -18.08 -21.49
CA TRP A 46 5.65 -18.64 -20.37
C TRP A 46 4.74 -17.61 -19.69
N PHE A 47 5.25 -16.42 -19.39
CA PHE A 47 4.44 -15.36 -18.76
C PHE A 47 3.34 -14.81 -19.69
N SER A 48 3.56 -14.85 -21.01
CA SER A 48 2.55 -14.44 -21.99
C SER A 48 1.39 -15.46 -22.08
N ASP A 49 1.70 -16.74 -21.88
CA ASP A 49 0.73 -17.83 -21.90
C ASP A 49 0.01 -18.04 -20.55
N LEU A 50 0.41 -17.31 -19.49
CA LEU A 50 -0.23 -17.45 -18.19
C LEU A 50 -1.68 -16.97 -18.21
N PRO A 51 -2.65 -17.82 -17.84
CA PRO A 51 -4.01 -17.38 -17.64
C PRO A 51 -4.08 -16.42 -16.43
N GLU A 52 -4.94 -15.42 -16.53
CA GLU A 52 -5.30 -14.52 -15.42
C GLU A 52 -4.17 -13.63 -14.86
N PHE A 53 -3.10 -13.40 -15.62
CA PHE A 53 -1.99 -12.53 -15.17
C PHE A 53 -2.46 -11.11 -14.81
N GLU A 54 -3.35 -10.50 -15.60
CA GLU A 54 -3.90 -9.17 -15.28
C GLU A 54 -4.71 -9.16 -13.97
N THR A 55 -5.47 -10.22 -13.72
CA THR A 55 -6.23 -10.43 -12.48
C THR A 55 -5.29 -10.58 -11.30
N LEU A 56 -4.21 -11.36 -11.45
CA LEU A 56 -3.15 -11.50 -10.46
C LEU A 56 -2.55 -10.13 -10.11
N LEU A 57 -2.20 -9.32 -11.11
CA LEU A 57 -1.66 -7.97 -10.88
C LEU A 57 -2.66 -7.11 -10.11
N PHE A 58 -3.93 -7.16 -10.50
CA PHE A 58 -4.98 -6.42 -9.80
C PHE A 58 -5.11 -6.83 -8.33
N ASP A 59 -5.01 -8.13 -8.05
CA ASP A 59 -5.10 -8.69 -6.71
C ASP A 59 -3.89 -8.34 -5.83
N LEU A 60 -2.69 -8.32 -6.40
CA LEU A 60 -1.48 -7.88 -5.70
C LEU A 60 -1.54 -6.39 -5.36
N LEU A 61 -2.12 -5.56 -6.23
CA LEU A 61 -2.23 -4.11 -6.00
C LEU A 61 -3.17 -3.74 -4.83
N ASP A 62 -3.92 -4.69 -4.28
CA ASP A 62 -4.66 -4.51 -3.03
C ASP A 62 -3.72 -4.21 -1.84
N ALA A 63 -2.44 -4.58 -1.94
CA ALA A 63 -1.43 -4.22 -0.95
C ALA A 63 -1.29 -2.71 -0.73
N ILE A 64 -1.69 -1.86 -1.68
CA ILE A 64 -1.63 -0.41 -1.51
C ILE A 64 -2.50 0.05 -0.32
N GLY A 65 -3.67 -0.58 -0.16
CA GLY A 65 -4.59 -0.28 0.93
C GLY A 65 -4.15 -0.93 2.24
N HIS A 66 -3.85 -2.23 2.18
CA HIS A 66 -3.59 -3.07 3.35
C HIS A 66 -2.12 -3.13 3.81
N GLY A 67 -1.17 -2.69 2.99
CA GLY A 67 0.28 -2.76 3.22
C GLY A 67 0.94 -4.01 2.63
N PHE A 68 0.22 -5.12 2.54
CA PHE A 68 0.65 -6.33 1.86
C PHE A 68 -0.52 -7.04 1.18
N ALA A 69 -0.26 -7.90 0.21
CA ALA A 69 -1.22 -8.82 -0.38
C ALA A 69 -0.53 -10.17 -0.60
N ALA A 70 -1.25 -11.24 -0.28
CA ALA A 70 -0.75 -12.61 -0.38
C ALA A 70 -1.62 -13.41 -1.35
N VAL A 71 -0.96 -14.02 -2.33
CA VAL A 71 -1.60 -14.88 -3.33
C VAL A 71 -0.95 -16.25 -3.27
N GLU A 72 -1.76 -17.29 -3.15
CA GLU A 72 -1.32 -18.68 -3.18
C GLU A 72 -1.23 -19.15 -4.63
N ILE A 73 -0.14 -19.85 -4.95
CA ILE A 73 0.14 -20.36 -6.30
C ILE A 73 -0.19 -21.85 -6.33
N GLU A 74 -1.08 -22.25 -7.24
CA GLU A 74 -1.27 -23.65 -7.57
C GLU A 74 -0.32 -24.05 -8.69
N TRP A 75 0.55 -25.03 -8.41
CA TRP A 75 1.53 -25.52 -9.36
C TRP A 75 1.02 -26.74 -10.11
N LYS A 76 1.24 -26.75 -11.43
CA LYS A 76 0.96 -27.91 -12.27
C LYS A 76 2.19 -28.24 -13.11
N GLN A 77 2.45 -29.52 -13.26
CA GLN A 77 3.52 -30.00 -14.13
C GLN A 77 2.98 -30.15 -15.55
N ALA A 78 3.58 -29.45 -16.50
CA ALA A 78 3.32 -29.58 -17.94
C ALA A 78 4.65 -29.83 -18.64
N GLU A 79 4.74 -30.90 -19.45
CA GLU A 79 5.93 -31.20 -20.26
C GLU A 79 7.26 -31.19 -19.50
N ASN A 80 7.25 -31.73 -18.27
CA ASN A 80 8.40 -31.79 -17.37
C ASN A 80 8.87 -30.43 -16.79
N ILE A 81 8.08 -29.37 -16.99
CA ILE A 81 8.29 -28.03 -16.42
C ILE A 81 7.17 -27.74 -15.42
N TRP A 82 7.51 -27.09 -14.31
CA TRP A 82 6.52 -26.62 -13.33
C TRP A 82 6.03 -25.23 -13.73
N LEU A 83 4.75 -25.13 -14.06
CA LEU A 83 4.10 -23.86 -14.42
C LEU A 83 2.97 -23.56 -13.42
N PRO A 84 2.76 -22.29 -13.05
CA PRO A 84 1.64 -21.92 -12.21
C PRO A 84 0.34 -22.02 -13.02
N CYS A 85 -0.64 -22.74 -12.50
CA CYS A 85 -1.92 -23.00 -13.17
C CYS A 85 -3.00 -22.00 -12.75
N ALA A 86 -3.03 -21.64 -11.47
CA ALA A 86 -4.03 -20.76 -10.90
C ALA A 86 -3.45 -19.95 -9.75
N PHE A 87 -4.05 -18.78 -9.51
CA PHE A 87 -3.66 -17.86 -8.46
C PHE A 87 -4.84 -17.58 -7.54
N TYR A 88 -4.67 -17.84 -6.25
CA TYR A 88 -5.72 -17.62 -5.26
C TYR A 88 -5.35 -16.52 -4.28
N LYS A 89 -5.99 -15.36 -4.40
CA LYS A 89 -5.86 -14.31 -3.41
C LYS A 89 -6.41 -14.77 -2.07
N ARG A 90 -5.57 -14.74 -1.03
CA ARG A 90 -5.98 -15.08 0.34
C ARG A 90 -6.29 -13.84 1.15
N PRO A 91 -7.30 -13.89 2.03
CA PRO A 91 -7.68 -12.75 2.83
C PRO A 91 -6.62 -12.44 3.87
N GLN A 92 -6.39 -11.15 4.12
CA GLN A 92 -5.33 -10.68 5.03
C GLN A 92 -5.42 -11.23 6.46
N ARG A 93 -6.64 -11.56 6.90
CA ARG A 93 -6.92 -12.08 8.24
C ARG A 93 -6.26 -13.44 8.53
N TRP A 94 -5.76 -14.14 7.52
CA TRP A 94 -5.04 -15.42 7.69
C TRP A 94 -3.58 -15.23 8.07
N PHE A 95 -3.09 -14.00 8.02
CA PHE A 95 -1.70 -13.68 8.27
C PHE A 95 -1.55 -12.89 9.57
N GLN A 96 -0.42 -13.14 10.24
CA GLN A 96 0.04 -12.38 11.38
C GLN A 96 1.51 -12.00 11.21
N THR A 97 1.93 -10.92 11.85
CA THR A 97 3.34 -10.54 11.94
C THR A 97 3.97 -11.15 13.18
N ALA A 98 5.23 -11.59 13.10
CA ALA A 98 5.92 -12.13 14.27
C ALA A 98 6.10 -11.06 15.36
N THR A 99 6.13 -11.48 16.62
CA THR A 99 6.21 -10.54 17.77
C THR A 99 7.57 -9.85 17.81
N HIS A 100 8.64 -10.60 17.56
CA HIS A 100 10.01 -10.10 17.57
C HIS A 100 10.43 -9.44 16.24
N ASP A 101 9.86 -9.88 15.13
CA ASP A 101 10.11 -9.29 13.81
C ASP A 101 8.81 -8.92 13.09
N ARG A 102 8.42 -7.66 13.27
CA ARG A 102 7.17 -7.10 12.73
C ARG A 102 7.18 -6.94 11.21
N ASN A 103 8.30 -7.20 10.56
CA ASN A 103 8.42 -7.19 9.10
C ASN A 103 8.20 -8.55 8.46
N THR A 104 8.17 -9.63 9.23
CA THR A 104 7.97 -10.99 8.71
C THR A 104 6.49 -11.37 8.76
N ILE A 105 5.93 -11.70 7.61
CA ILE A 105 4.53 -12.15 7.44
C ILE A 105 4.49 -13.67 7.62
N ARG A 106 3.59 -14.16 8.46
CA ARG A 106 3.43 -15.58 8.82
C ARG A 106 1.95 -15.96 8.82
N LEU A 107 1.66 -17.25 8.73
CA LEU A 107 0.30 -17.78 8.83
C LEU A 107 -0.12 -17.94 10.29
N ILE A 108 -1.42 -17.74 10.55
CA ILE A 108 -2.00 -17.95 11.88
C ILE A 108 -2.25 -19.45 12.08
N ASP A 109 -1.54 -20.04 13.03
CA ASP A 109 -1.64 -21.46 13.43
C ASP A 109 -1.92 -21.61 14.95
N GLY A 110 -2.28 -20.50 15.61
CA GLY A 110 -2.48 -20.45 17.08
C GLY A 110 -1.17 -20.37 17.89
N SER A 111 -0.01 -20.56 17.27
CA SER A 111 1.30 -20.26 17.87
C SER A 111 1.53 -18.74 18.00
N LEU A 112 2.26 -18.34 19.06
CA LEU A 112 2.62 -16.94 19.35
C LEU A 112 3.30 -16.24 18.16
N ASP A 113 4.10 -17.00 17.42
CA ASP A 113 4.94 -16.49 16.35
C ASP A 113 4.44 -16.88 14.96
N GLY A 114 3.42 -17.73 14.84
CA GLY A 114 2.82 -18.19 13.58
C GLY A 114 3.68 -19.18 12.80
N ALA A 115 3.07 -19.79 11.79
CA ALA A 115 3.74 -20.71 10.88
C ALA A 115 4.43 -19.92 9.74
N GLY A 116 5.63 -20.36 9.36
CA GLY A 116 6.31 -19.83 8.17
C GLY A 116 5.52 -20.10 6.90
N LEU A 117 5.73 -19.26 5.88
CA LEU A 117 5.16 -19.49 4.56
C LEU A 117 5.97 -20.55 3.83
N ASN A 118 5.28 -21.46 3.13
CA ASN A 118 5.95 -22.46 2.31
C ASN A 118 6.74 -21.77 1.20
N PRO A 119 8.03 -22.12 0.99
CA PRO A 119 8.82 -21.56 -0.10
C PRO A 119 8.18 -21.93 -1.44
N PHE A 120 8.13 -20.99 -2.37
CA PHE A 120 7.56 -21.13 -3.72
C PHE A 120 6.04 -21.39 -3.80
N GLY A 121 5.32 -21.56 -2.70
CA GLY A 121 3.85 -21.68 -2.71
C GLY A 121 3.11 -20.34 -2.70
N TRP A 122 3.80 -19.25 -2.36
CA TRP A 122 3.19 -17.95 -2.09
C TRP A 122 3.85 -16.83 -2.89
N LEU A 123 3.03 -15.95 -3.44
CA LEU A 123 3.42 -14.65 -3.94
C LEU A 123 3.01 -13.57 -2.94
N LEU A 124 4.01 -12.95 -2.31
CA LEU A 124 3.81 -11.85 -1.36
C LEU A 124 4.19 -10.53 -2.01
N HIS A 125 3.20 -9.66 -2.21
CA HIS A 125 3.46 -8.27 -2.58
C HIS A 125 3.43 -7.38 -1.34
N ARG A 126 4.55 -6.72 -1.05
CA ARG A 126 4.66 -5.73 0.03
C ARG A 126 4.71 -4.34 -0.56
N HIS A 127 3.77 -3.50 -0.16
CA HIS A 127 3.71 -2.11 -0.61
C HIS A 127 3.99 -1.16 0.56
N GLN A 128 4.98 -0.29 0.39
CA GLN A 128 5.34 0.72 1.37
C GLN A 128 4.76 2.08 0.95
N ALA A 129 3.47 2.32 1.22
CA ALA A 129 2.89 3.65 1.00
C ALA A 129 3.34 4.66 2.06
N LYS A 130 3.67 4.17 3.25
CA LYS A 130 4.22 4.94 4.37
C LYS A 130 5.43 4.22 4.96
N SER A 131 6.40 4.97 5.47
CA SER A 131 7.48 4.43 6.28
C SER A 131 6.95 3.84 7.59
N GLY A 132 7.32 2.60 7.86
CA GLY A 132 6.90 1.88 9.07
C GLY A 132 6.99 0.38 8.91
N TRP A 133 6.48 -0.34 9.91
CA TRP A 133 6.33 -1.80 9.86
C TRP A 133 5.27 -2.21 8.83
N VAL A 134 5.24 -3.49 8.46
CA VAL A 134 4.27 -4.02 7.46
C VAL A 134 2.82 -3.70 7.81
N ALA A 135 2.46 -3.75 9.10
CA ALA A 135 1.11 -3.41 9.55
C ALA A 135 0.78 -1.90 9.45
N GLU A 136 1.80 -1.05 9.32
CA GLU A 136 1.66 0.41 9.30
C GLU A 136 1.77 1.01 7.90
N SER A 137 2.23 0.21 6.93
CA SER A 137 2.52 0.68 5.58
C SER A 137 1.28 0.90 4.71
N GLY A 138 0.12 0.36 5.13
CA GLY A 138 -1.15 0.47 4.42
C GLY A 138 -1.80 1.85 4.51
N LEU A 139 -2.39 2.31 3.41
CA LEU A 139 -3.02 3.63 3.33
C LEU A 139 -4.30 3.74 4.18
N PHE A 140 -5.02 2.63 4.40
CA PHE A 140 -6.28 2.63 5.16
C PHE A 140 -6.11 3.13 6.59
N ARG A 141 -4.94 2.95 7.19
CA ARG A 141 -4.68 3.38 8.56
C ARG A 141 -4.70 4.90 8.71
N VAL A 142 -4.29 5.65 7.67
CA VAL A 142 -4.32 7.12 7.68
C VAL A 142 -5.75 7.64 7.61
N LEU A 143 -6.62 6.94 6.88
CA LEU A 143 -8.02 7.36 6.67
C LEU A 143 -8.86 7.29 7.94
N VAL A 144 -8.52 6.40 8.87
CA VAL A 144 -9.19 6.31 10.17
C VAL A 144 -9.07 7.61 10.97
N TRP A 145 -7.99 8.37 10.75
CA TRP A 145 -7.75 9.62 11.48
C TRP A 145 -8.40 10.85 10.83
N VAL A 146 -9.10 10.70 9.70
CA VAL A 146 -9.87 11.82 9.16
C VAL A 146 -10.93 12.18 10.20
N PRO A 147 -10.91 13.40 10.77
CA PRO A 147 -11.92 13.79 11.74
C PRO A 147 -13.25 13.71 11.03
N ILE A 148 -14.09 12.78 11.48
CA ILE A 148 -15.48 12.71 11.05
C ILE A 148 -16.04 14.10 11.31
N PRO A 149 -16.52 14.83 10.28
CA PRO A 149 -17.19 16.10 10.52
C PRO A 149 -18.47 15.77 11.31
N THR A 150 -18.40 15.91 12.63
CA THR A 150 -19.54 15.74 13.54
C THR A 150 -20.54 16.89 13.43
N GLY A 151 -20.35 17.79 12.47
CA GLY A 151 -21.28 18.86 12.15
C GLY A 151 -22.45 18.36 11.30
N PRO A 152 -23.68 18.84 11.52
CA PRO A 152 -24.78 18.56 10.62
C PRO A 152 -24.42 19.06 9.22
N VAL A 153 -24.42 18.15 8.24
CA VAL A 153 -24.37 18.52 6.82
C VAL A 153 -25.62 19.32 6.54
N LYS A 154 -25.52 20.66 6.59
CA LYS A 154 -26.61 21.55 6.23
C LYS A 154 -26.90 21.32 4.76
N LYS A 155 -27.93 20.52 4.45
CA LYS A 155 -28.56 20.47 3.13
C LYS A 155 -29.05 21.88 2.82
N LYS A 156 -28.23 22.69 2.14
CA LYS A 156 -28.72 23.92 1.53
C LYS A 156 -29.71 23.48 0.48
N ARG A 157 -31.01 23.62 0.78
CA ARG A 157 -32.06 23.63 -0.23
C ARG A 157 -31.79 24.86 -1.08
N THR A 158 -31.12 24.69 -2.21
CA THR A 158 -31.04 25.75 -3.21
C THR A 158 -32.45 25.94 -3.77
N CYS A 159 -33.05 27.07 -3.42
CA CYS A 159 -34.34 27.49 -3.96
C CYS A 159 -34.13 27.82 -5.45
N CYS A 160 -34.92 27.20 -6.33
CA CYS A 160 -34.86 27.38 -7.79
C CYS A 160 -35.28 28.76 -8.30
N CYS A 161 -35.51 29.77 -7.45
CA CYS A 161 -35.86 31.11 -7.92
C CYS A 161 -34.58 31.96 -8.09
N GLY A 162 -34.17 32.14 -9.34
CA GLY A 162 -32.96 32.87 -9.71
C GLY A 162 -32.90 34.30 -9.16
N ARG A 163 -31.88 34.57 -8.33
CA ARG A 163 -31.12 35.82 -8.32
C ARG A 163 -29.81 35.64 -7.55
N CYS A 164 -28.72 36.13 -8.14
CA CYS A 164 -27.32 36.04 -7.74
C CYS A 164 -27.02 36.16 -6.24
N VAL A 165 -26.13 35.30 -5.71
CA VAL A 165 -25.09 35.71 -4.75
C VAL A 165 -23.83 34.88 -4.98
N THR A 166 -22.70 35.59 -5.00
CA THR A 166 -21.31 35.19 -5.23
C THR A 166 -20.84 33.89 -4.57
N TRP A 167 -20.07 33.11 -5.33
CA TRP A 167 -19.24 32.03 -4.81
C TRP A 167 -18.05 32.62 -4.05
N GLY A 168 -18.00 32.39 -2.74
CA GLY A 168 -16.83 32.63 -1.92
C GLY A 168 -16.66 31.47 -0.94
N ILE A 169 -15.66 30.62 -1.17
CA ILE A 169 -15.12 29.73 -0.14
C ILE A 169 -14.17 30.63 0.67
N THR A 170 -14.64 31.16 1.79
CA THR A 170 -13.76 31.83 2.75
C THR A 170 -13.18 30.76 3.68
N PRO A 171 -11.88 30.42 3.62
CA PRO A 171 -11.26 29.66 4.70
C PRO A 171 -11.25 30.54 5.94
N ALA A 172 -11.70 29.99 7.07
CA ALA A 172 -11.60 30.66 8.36
C ALA A 172 -10.12 30.96 8.65
N ALA A 173 -9.78 32.25 8.67
CA ALA A 173 -8.46 32.73 9.04
C ALA A 173 -8.11 32.22 10.44
N LEU A 174 -6.96 31.53 10.55
CA LEU A 174 -6.28 31.36 11.82
C LEU A 174 -6.00 32.76 12.39
N SER A 175 -6.61 33.07 13.53
CA SER A 175 -6.30 34.24 14.33
C SER A 175 -4.89 34.09 14.91
N THR A 176 -3.89 34.61 14.22
CA THR A 176 -2.59 34.98 14.80
C THR A 176 -2.79 36.24 15.63
N ASN A 177 -2.86 36.10 16.95
CA ASN A 177 -2.57 37.17 17.91
C ASN A 177 -2.31 36.56 19.30
N ALA A 178 -1.05 36.23 19.57
CA ALA A 178 -0.53 36.08 20.92
C ALA A 178 0.65 37.06 21.07
N PRO A 179 0.61 38.03 22.00
CA PRO A 179 1.67 39.02 22.14
C PRO A 179 2.95 38.40 22.71
N LEU A 180 4.03 38.50 21.94
CA LEU A 180 5.41 38.31 22.39
C LEU A 180 5.78 39.46 23.33
N SER A 181 5.83 39.23 24.65
CA SER A 181 6.65 39.98 25.62
C SER A 181 6.52 39.41 27.05
N ALA A 182 7.61 38.81 27.55
CA ALA A 182 8.07 38.71 28.95
C ALA A 182 8.86 37.37 29.13
N LEU A 183 10.19 37.37 28.97
CA LEU A 183 11.18 37.53 30.05
C LEU A 183 11.03 36.47 31.17
N ASN A 184 11.82 35.38 31.16
CA ASN A 184 13.13 35.32 31.84
C ASN A 184 13.83 33.94 31.69
N PRO A 185 15.16 33.87 31.87
CA PRO A 185 16.04 32.80 31.40
C PRO A 185 16.25 31.68 32.43
N SER A 186 16.51 30.47 31.95
CA SER A 186 17.16 29.41 32.73
C SER A 186 18.61 29.20 32.25
N PRO A 187 19.53 28.82 33.15
CA PRO A 187 20.96 29.00 32.94
C PRO A 187 21.54 27.92 32.01
N ARG A 188 22.28 28.35 30.98
CA ARG A 188 23.10 27.46 30.16
C ARG A 188 24.29 26.99 30.99
N GLY A 189 24.31 25.70 31.29
CA GLY A 189 25.53 24.99 31.71
C GLY A 189 26.59 25.11 30.62
N ARG A 190 27.70 25.77 30.96
CA ARG A 190 28.88 25.94 30.11
C ARG A 190 29.71 24.66 30.20
N SER A 191 29.62 23.80 29.18
CA SER A 191 30.62 22.76 28.90
C SER A 191 31.57 23.31 27.84
N THR A 192 32.69 23.89 28.26
CA THR A 192 33.84 24.15 27.41
C THR A 192 34.89 23.06 27.64
N ARG A 193 35.15 22.28 26.57
CA ARG A 193 36.44 21.61 26.36
C ARG A 193 37.57 22.65 26.45
N SER A 194 38.70 22.26 27.06
CA SER A 194 40.05 22.41 26.50
C SER A 194 41.12 21.81 27.42
N SER A 195 41.89 20.90 26.84
CA SER A 195 43.34 20.68 27.00
C SER A 195 43.92 20.35 28.38
N ILE A 196 44.34 19.08 28.57
CA ILE A 196 45.74 18.59 28.55
C ILE A 196 45.69 17.14 28.03
#